data_AF-A0A6N9SIZ4-F1
#
_entry.id   AF-A0A6N9SIZ4-F1
#
_cell.length_a   1.000
_cell.length_b   1.000
_cell.length_c   1.000
_cell.angle_alpha   90.00
_cell.angle_beta   90.00
_cell.angle_gamma   90.00
#
_symmetry.space_group_name_H-M   'P 1'
#
loop_
_entity.id
_entity.type
_entity.pdbx_description
1 polymer ?
#
loop_
_entity_poly.entity_id
_entity_poly.type
_entity_poly.pdbx_seq_one_letter_code
_entity_poly.pdbx_strand_id
1 'polypeptide(L)'
;MKWIVLIVVLVVQSWRPVLWQASLWRQYAHWLEVWARRLNMNTSDPGRWGLGVVVPLLMLWLIQKGSTYLGLEYIVEGMVLWFCLDFHQAVNGLTMRHEQGVGSSAGESQGLREAIEVALNHAYRWFFAPLWWFFVLPGASGALLYLCAWKVAQWLSSEDKEEGMAWRFVGLLDWIPLRLTALSFAVVGDFEEALFVWRGLVPRHSSHLLIAVAGGALGITLGSHTDSDEDEEVLMDEADLLSTEGLLWRTLVLWVVVFGLLTTATWLR
;
A
#
# COMPACT_ATOMS: atom_id res chain seq x y z
N MET A 1 0.36 -24.63 0.37
CA MET A 1 -0.97 -24.37 -0.22
C MET A 1 -1.37 -22.88 -0.31
N LYS A 2 -0.88 -21.98 0.57
CA LYS A 2 -1.18 -20.53 0.57
C LYS A 2 -0.90 -19.78 -0.75
N TRP A 3 0.03 -20.28 -1.56
CA TRP A 3 0.37 -19.74 -2.88
C TRP A 3 -0.71 -19.88 -3.92
N ILE A 4 -1.41 -21.01 -3.89
CA ILE A 4 -2.52 -21.28 -4.78
C ILE A 4 -3.64 -20.28 -4.47
N VAL A 5 -3.87 -19.98 -3.19
CA VAL A 5 -4.84 -18.95 -2.78
C VAL A 5 -4.45 -17.58 -3.31
N LEU A 6 -3.17 -17.19 -3.21
CA LEU A 6 -2.69 -15.90 -3.73
C LEU A 6 -2.86 -15.81 -5.25
N ILE A 7 -2.48 -16.85 -6.01
CA ILE A 7 -2.65 -16.90 -7.47
C ILE A 7 -4.13 -16.88 -7.84
N VAL A 8 -4.97 -17.67 -7.16
CA VAL A 8 -6.42 -17.69 -7.40
C VAL A 8 -7.04 -16.33 -7.12
N VAL A 9 -6.65 -15.65 -6.03
CA VAL A 9 -7.14 -14.31 -5.70
C VAL A 9 -6.72 -13.30 -6.78
N LEU A 10 -5.48 -13.32 -7.24
CA LEU A 10 -5.00 -12.43 -8.31
C LEU A 10 -5.71 -12.70 -9.63
N VAL A 11 -5.92 -13.97 -10.00
CA VAL A 11 -6.65 -14.35 -11.21
C VAL A 11 -8.11 -13.92 -11.12
N VAL A 12 -8.76 -14.12 -9.97
CA VAL A 12 -10.15 -13.67 -9.74
C VAL A 12 -10.25 -12.15 -9.77
N GLN A 13 -9.26 -11.44 -9.22
CA GLN A 13 -9.19 -9.99 -9.24
C GLN A 13 -9.01 -9.44 -10.66
N SER A 14 -8.25 -10.13 -11.51
CA SER A 14 -8.06 -9.77 -12.92
C SER A 14 -9.36 -9.85 -13.75
N TRP A 15 -10.39 -10.57 -13.28
CA TRP A 15 -11.59 -10.87 -14.09
C TRP A 15 -12.84 -10.08 -13.70
N ARG A 16 -12.87 -9.38 -12.56
CA ARG A 16 -14.09 -8.66 -12.12
C ARG A 16 -13.80 -7.19 -11.78
N PRO A 17 -14.49 -6.22 -12.42
CA PRO A 17 -14.45 -4.82 -11.98
C PRO A 17 -15.24 -4.72 -10.67
N VAL A 18 -14.53 -4.51 -9.56
CA VAL A 18 -15.07 -4.78 -8.24
C VAL A 18 -15.86 -3.58 -7.67
N LEU A 19 -17.16 -3.53 -8.00
CA LEU A 19 -18.10 -2.59 -7.37
C LEU A 19 -18.47 -2.99 -5.93
N TRP A 20 -18.30 -4.26 -5.54
CA TRP A 20 -18.70 -4.78 -4.23
C TRP A 20 -17.68 -4.49 -3.10
N GLN A 21 -16.38 -4.52 -3.38
CA GLN A 21 -15.32 -4.18 -2.40
C GLN A 21 -15.49 -2.75 -1.88
N ALA A 22 -15.74 -1.77 -2.75
CA ALA A 22 -15.92 -0.39 -2.33
C ALA A 22 -17.10 -0.21 -1.35
N SER A 23 -18.15 -1.04 -1.45
CA SER A 23 -19.27 -1.04 -0.50
C SER A 23 -18.89 -1.69 0.84
N LEU A 24 -18.24 -2.86 0.79
CA LEU A 24 -17.77 -3.57 1.98
C LEU A 24 -16.71 -2.75 2.74
N TRP A 25 -15.82 -2.07 2.02
CA TRP A 25 -14.82 -1.19 2.60
C TRP A 25 -15.45 0.01 3.30
N ARG A 26 -16.47 0.63 2.70
CA ARG A 26 -17.23 1.71 3.36
C ARG A 26 -17.88 1.23 4.66
N GLN A 27 -18.47 0.03 4.66
CA GLN A 27 -19.04 -0.55 5.87
C GLN A 27 -17.97 -0.85 6.93
N TYR A 28 -16.83 -1.40 6.52
CA TYR A 28 -15.72 -1.70 7.42
C TYR A 28 -15.06 -0.44 8.00
N ALA A 29 -14.81 0.56 7.17
CA ALA A 29 -14.29 1.86 7.58
C ALA A 29 -15.27 2.54 8.56
N HIS A 30 -16.57 2.52 8.26
CA HIS A 30 -17.57 3.06 9.17
C HIS A 30 -17.62 2.29 10.50
N TRP A 31 -17.52 0.96 10.46
CA TRP A 31 -17.43 0.14 11.66
C TRP A 31 -16.17 0.49 12.48
N LEU A 32 -15.01 0.61 11.84
CA LEU A 32 -13.77 1.04 12.48
C LEU A 32 -13.87 2.43 13.09
N GLU A 33 -14.52 3.39 12.41
CA GLU A 33 -14.75 4.74 12.94
C GLU A 33 -15.68 4.73 14.15
N VAL A 34 -16.77 3.97 14.10
CA VAL A 34 -17.68 3.81 15.25
C VAL A 34 -16.94 3.17 16.42
N TRP A 35 -16.08 2.19 16.11
CA TRP A 35 -15.36 1.43 17.11
C TRP A 35 -14.19 2.23 17.71
N ALA A 36 -13.46 3.00 16.91
CA ALA A 36 -12.44 3.95 17.35
C ALA A 36 -13.05 5.06 18.23
N ARG A 37 -14.22 5.59 17.85
CA ARG A 37 -14.98 6.54 18.67
C ARG A 37 -15.42 5.95 20.00
N ARG A 38 -15.88 4.69 20.03
CA ARG A 38 -16.27 4.01 21.28
C ARG A 38 -15.11 3.84 22.26
N LEU A 39 -13.89 3.70 21.74
CA LEU A 39 -12.68 3.58 22.56
C LEU A 39 -12.10 4.94 22.97
N ASN A 40 -12.71 6.05 22.56
CA ASN A 40 -12.26 7.42 22.82
C ASN A 40 -10.75 7.55 22.58
N MET A 41 -10.31 7.08 21.40
CA MET A 41 -8.89 7.05 21.04
C MET A 41 -8.38 8.47 20.90
N ASN A 42 -7.67 8.95 21.91
CA ASN A 42 -6.90 10.17 21.84
C ASN A 42 -5.46 9.83 21.42
N THR A 43 -4.79 10.74 20.73
CA THR A 43 -3.39 10.61 20.27
C THR A 43 -2.38 10.33 21.40
N SER A 44 -2.75 10.62 22.65
CA SER A 44 -1.88 10.60 23.83
C SER A 44 -1.86 9.29 24.65
N ASP A 45 -2.82 8.37 24.48
CA ASP A 45 -2.90 7.14 25.30
C ASP A 45 -2.43 5.88 24.52
N PRO A 46 -1.20 5.39 24.74
CA PRO A 46 -0.64 4.25 24.00
C PRO A 46 -1.39 2.94 24.24
N GLY A 47 -1.98 2.75 25.42
CA GLY A 47 -2.74 1.53 25.75
C GLY A 47 -4.05 1.40 24.98
N ARG A 48 -4.77 2.51 24.74
CA ARG A 48 -6.08 2.51 24.06
C ARG A 48 -5.94 2.34 22.56
N TRP A 49 -4.87 2.88 21.97
CA TRP A 49 -4.51 2.62 20.57
C TRP A 49 -4.12 1.16 20.34
N GLY A 50 -3.28 0.60 21.22
CA GLY A 50 -2.92 -0.82 21.16
C GLY A 50 -4.14 -1.73 21.26
N LEU A 51 -5.07 -1.43 22.17
CA LEU A 51 -6.34 -2.15 22.30
C LEU A 51 -7.20 -2.00 21.03
N GLY A 52 -7.11 -0.83 20.41
CA GLY A 52 -7.66 -0.51 19.10
C GLY A 52 -7.27 -1.46 17.97
N VAL A 53 -5.97 -1.73 17.86
CA VAL A 53 -5.47 -2.61 16.79
C VAL A 53 -5.61 -4.08 17.20
N VAL A 54 -5.39 -4.41 18.48
CA VAL A 54 -5.33 -5.78 18.98
C VAL A 54 -6.69 -6.47 19.08
N VAL A 55 -7.78 -5.75 19.39
CA VAL A 55 -9.11 -6.37 19.49
C VAL A 55 -9.68 -6.86 18.15
N PRO A 56 -9.68 -6.09 17.04
CA PRO A 56 -10.10 -6.62 15.75
C PRO A 56 -9.20 -7.77 15.30
N LEU A 57 -7.89 -7.74 15.64
CA LEU A 57 -6.99 -8.87 15.39
C LEU A 57 -7.35 -10.11 16.19
N LEU A 58 -7.68 -9.97 17.47
CA LEU A 58 -8.12 -11.09 18.31
C LEU A 58 -9.44 -11.66 17.81
N MET A 59 -10.40 -10.82 17.40
CA MET A 59 -11.64 -11.29 16.77
C MET A 59 -11.36 -12.07 15.50
N LEU A 60 -10.51 -11.55 14.61
CA LEU A 60 -10.14 -12.23 13.37
C LEU A 60 -9.35 -13.50 13.62
N TRP A 61 -8.45 -13.51 14.60
CA TRP A 61 -7.70 -14.69 15.00
C TRP A 61 -8.64 -15.78 15.54
N LEU A 62 -9.65 -15.41 16.33
CA LEU A 62 -10.70 -16.33 16.79
C LEU A 62 -11.54 -16.86 15.63
N ILE A 63 -11.92 -16.00 14.68
CA ILE A 63 -12.66 -16.39 13.47
C ILE A 63 -11.83 -17.34 12.61
N GLN A 64 -10.54 -17.06 12.42
CA GLN A 64 -9.63 -17.94 11.67
C GLN A 64 -9.46 -19.28 12.37
N LYS A 65 -9.20 -19.27 13.67
CA LYS A 65 -9.09 -20.49 14.47
C LYS A 65 -10.38 -21.31 14.44
N GLY A 66 -11.54 -20.64 14.44
CA GLY A 66 -12.86 -21.24 14.23
C GLY A 66 -13.04 -21.84 12.83
N SER A 67 -12.58 -21.14 11.79
CA SER A 67 -12.64 -21.57 10.40
C SER A 67 -11.75 -22.79 10.11
N THR A 68 -10.61 -22.91 10.80
CA THR A 68 -9.74 -24.09 10.75
C THR A 68 -10.50 -25.36 11.18
N TYR A 69 -11.46 -25.27 12.11
CA TYR A 69 -12.30 -26.42 12.49
C TYR A 69 -13.31 -26.83 11.41
N LEU A 70 -13.68 -25.93 10.48
CA LEU A 70 -14.57 -26.21 9.36
C LEU A 70 -13.83 -26.58 8.06
N GLY A 71 -12.50 -26.49 8.02
CA GLY A 71 -11.72 -26.69 6.80
C GLY A 71 -11.86 -25.57 5.75
N LEU A 72 -12.43 -24.42 6.13
CA LEU A 72 -12.64 -23.25 5.24
C LEU A 72 -11.51 -22.22 5.35
N GLU A 73 -10.38 -22.59 5.95
CA GLU A 73 -9.26 -21.69 6.24
C GLU A 73 -8.75 -20.94 4.99
N TYR A 74 -8.61 -21.64 3.87
CA TYR A 74 -8.13 -21.07 2.61
C TYR A 74 -9.11 -20.12 1.95
N ILE A 75 -10.43 -20.36 2.13
CA ILE A 75 -11.47 -19.48 1.58
C ILE A 75 -11.49 -18.17 2.35
N VAL A 76 -11.39 -18.23 3.69
CA VAL A 76 -11.33 -17.03 4.54
C VAL A 76 -10.04 -16.26 4.30
N GLU A 77 -8.88 -16.94 4.21
CA GLU A 77 -7.61 -16.29 3.88
C GLU A 77 -7.67 -15.60 2.50
N GLY A 78 -8.20 -16.29 1.50
CA GLY A 78 -8.36 -15.74 0.14
C GLY A 78 -9.34 -14.56 0.10
N MET A 79 -10.43 -14.63 0.85
CA MET A 79 -11.42 -13.54 0.92
C MET A 79 -10.86 -12.31 1.63
N VAL A 80 -10.05 -12.49 2.68
CA VAL A 80 -9.36 -11.39 3.36
C VAL A 80 -8.28 -10.78 2.48
N LEU A 81 -7.47 -11.60 1.80
CA LEU A 81 -6.51 -11.10 0.82
C LEU A 81 -7.19 -10.34 -0.30
N TRP A 82 -8.29 -10.89 -0.83
CA TRP A 82 -9.11 -10.21 -1.83
C TRP A 82 -9.68 -8.89 -1.28
N PHE A 83 -10.03 -8.83 0.00
CA PHE A 83 -10.48 -7.57 0.62
C PHE A 83 -9.36 -6.56 0.84
N CYS A 84 -8.13 -7.01 1.11
CA CYS A 84 -6.97 -6.15 1.33
C CYS A 84 -6.29 -5.69 0.03
N LEU A 85 -6.34 -6.49 -1.04
CA LEU A 85 -5.71 -6.20 -2.32
C LEU A 85 -6.72 -5.50 -3.23
N ASP A 86 -6.61 -4.19 -3.44
CA ASP A 86 -7.50 -3.42 -4.33
C ASP A 86 -6.76 -2.70 -5.47
N PHE A 87 -6.18 -3.47 -6.40
CA PHE A 87 -5.24 -2.94 -7.41
C PHE A 87 -5.94 -2.01 -8.38
N HIS A 88 -7.22 -2.30 -8.62
CA HIS A 88 -8.03 -1.60 -9.59
C HIS A 88 -8.39 -0.19 -9.11
N GLN A 89 -8.52 0.07 -7.80
CA GLN A 89 -8.73 1.43 -7.30
C GLN A 89 -7.47 2.30 -7.39
N ALA A 90 -6.27 1.72 -7.30
CA ALA A 90 -5.02 2.47 -7.50
C ALA A 90 -4.93 3.02 -8.93
N VAL A 91 -5.18 2.15 -9.92
CA VAL A 91 -5.11 2.50 -11.35
C VAL A 91 -6.33 3.33 -11.78
N ASN A 92 -7.55 3.02 -11.32
CA ASN A 92 -8.72 3.86 -11.61
C ASN A 92 -8.65 5.24 -10.96
N GLY A 93 -7.94 5.36 -9.83
CA GLY A 93 -7.68 6.65 -9.20
C GLY A 93 -6.85 7.56 -10.10
N LEU A 94 -5.95 7.00 -10.91
CA LEU A 94 -5.17 7.74 -11.92
C LEU A 94 -6.07 8.29 -13.01
N THR A 95 -6.92 7.44 -13.61
CA THR A 95 -7.79 7.83 -14.73
C THR A 95 -8.83 8.86 -14.32
N MET A 96 -9.44 8.72 -13.14
CA MET A 96 -10.47 9.66 -12.66
C MET A 96 -9.91 11.04 -12.30
N ARG A 97 -8.64 11.14 -11.86
CA ARG A 97 -8.00 12.43 -11.57
C ARG A 97 -7.47 13.11 -12.81
N HIS A 98 -6.96 12.34 -13.77
CA HIS A 98 -6.59 12.85 -15.09
C HIS A 98 -7.77 13.59 -15.74
N GLU A 99 -8.99 13.02 -15.70
CA GLU A 99 -10.19 13.67 -16.24
C GLU A 99 -10.58 14.99 -15.54
N GLN A 100 -10.16 15.21 -14.28
CA GLN A 100 -10.46 16.44 -13.53
C GLN A 100 -9.40 17.55 -13.72
N GLY A 101 -8.21 17.23 -14.20
CA GLY A 101 -7.07 18.15 -14.35
C GLY A 101 -7.00 18.91 -15.68
N VAL A 102 -7.94 18.67 -16.61
CA VAL A 102 -7.90 19.26 -17.96
C VAL A 102 -8.30 20.74 -17.92
N GLY A 103 -7.33 21.61 -17.62
CA GLY A 103 -7.50 23.05 -17.56
C GLY A 103 -6.16 23.79 -17.43
N SER A 104 -5.45 23.95 -18.55
CA SER A 104 -4.12 24.56 -18.75
C SER A 104 -2.92 23.59 -18.71
N SER A 105 -2.02 23.73 -19.69
CA SER A 105 -0.90 22.81 -19.95
C SER A 105 0.18 22.78 -18.86
N ALA A 106 0.31 23.83 -18.05
CA ALA A 106 1.18 23.83 -16.86
C ALA A 106 0.48 23.22 -15.63
N GLY A 107 -0.85 23.31 -15.54
CA GLY A 107 -1.62 22.62 -14.50
C GLY A 107 -1.74 21.11 -14.75
N GLU A 108 -1.65 20.70 -16.01
CA GLU A 108 -1.77 19.31 -16.44
C GLU A 108 -0.59 18.45 -15.98
N SER A 109 0.66 18.93 -16.12
CA SER A 109 1.86 18.25 -15.64
C SER A 109 1.86 18.10 -14.11
N GLN A 110 1.47 19.16 -13.38
CA GLN A 110 1.35 19.12 -11.93
C GLN A 110 0.26 18.14 -11.47
N GLY A 111 -0.89 18.12 -12.16
CA GLY A 111 -1.96 17.16 -11.91
C GLY A 111 -1.51 15.71 -12.16
N LEU A 112 -0.69 15.50 -13.20
CA LEU A 112 -0.12 14.19 -13.51
C LEU A 112 0.85 13.71 -12.44
N ARG A 113 1.74 14.59 -11.99
CA ARG A 113 2.69 14.33 -10.91
C ARG A 113 1.97 13.89 -9.64
N GLU A 114 0.99 14.67 -9.21
CA GLU A 114 0.19 14.34 -8.02
C GLU A 114 -0.58 13.02 -8.17
N ALA A 115 -1.10 12.74 -9.37
CA ALA A 115 -1.77 11.47 -9.65
C ALA A 115 -0.80 10.29 -9.48
N ILE A 116 0.40 10.37 -10.06
CA ILE A 116 1.43 9.32 -9.96
C ILE A 116 1.87 9.11 -8.51
N GLU A 117 2.16 10.19 -7.77
CA GLU A 117 2.56 10.10 -6.36
C GLU A 117 1.49 9.42 -5.51
N VAL A 118 0.22 9.78 -5.73
CA VAL A 118 -0.90 9.14 -5.04
C VAL A 118 -1.00 7.67 -5.41
N ALA A 119 -0.87 7.32 -6.69
CA ALA A 119 -0.99 5.94 -7.14
C ALA A 119 0.14 5.06 -6.60
N LEU A 120 1.39 5.54 -6.60
CA LEU A 120 2.53 4.84 -5.99
C LEU A 120 2.32 4.59 -4.51
N ASN A 121 1.91 5.62 -3.77
CA ASN A 121 1.62 5.49 -2.34
C ASN A 121 0.43 4.56 -2.07
N HIS A 122 -0.60 4.61 -2.91
CA HIS A 122 -1.75 3.72 -2.83
C HIS A 122 -1.34 2.28 -3.12
N ALA A 123 -0.57 2.05 -4.18
CA ALA A 123 -0.09 0.72 -4.54
C ALA A 123 0.77 0.11 -3.41
N TYR A 124 1.65 0.91 -2.79
CA TYR A 124 2.42 0.48 -1.62
C TYR A 124 1.53 0.06 -0.45
N ARG A 125 0.57 0.90 -0.06
CA ARG A 125 -0.29 0.67 1.11
C ARG A 125 -1.27 -0.48 0.94
N TRP A 126 -1.69 -0.77 -0.29
CA TRP A 126 -2.71 -1.79 -0.57
C TRP A 126 -2.16 -3.10 -1.15
N PHE A 127 -1.00 -3.10 -1.80
CA PHE A 127 -0.34 -4.34 -2.28
C PHE A 127 0.86 -4.70 -1.42
N PHE A 128 1.89 -3.87 -1.50
CA PHE A 128 3.22 -4.28 -1.08
C PHE A 128 3.32 -4.47 0.43
N ALA A 129 2.76 -3.54 1.22
CA ALA A 129 2.76 -3.67 2.67
C ALA A 129 1.86 -4.81 3.18
N PRO A 130 0.58 -4.95 2.76
CA PRO A 130 -0.25 -6.09 3.14
C PRO A 130 0.34 -7.44 2.71
N LEU A 131 0.95 -7.51 1.52
CA LEU A 131 1.55 -8.74 1.00
C LEU A 131 2.80 -9.14 1.80
N TRP A 132 3.65 -8.18 2.16
CA TRP A 132 4.77 -8.43 3.08
C TRP A 132 4.29 -9.00 4.43
N TRP A 133 3.32 -8.31 5.06
CA TRP A 133 2.80 -8.73 6.36
C TRP A 133 2.00 -10.04 6.29
N PHE A 134 1.40 -10.38 5.15
CA PHE A 134 0.76 -11.67 4.92
C PHE A 134 1.75 -12.84 4.99
N PHE A 135 2.99 -12.64 4.52
CA PHE A 135 4.03 -13.66 4.58
C PHE A 135 4.76 -13.73 5.92
N VAL A 136 4.95 -12.58 6.58
CA VAL A 136 5.68 -12.51 7.87
C VAL A 136 4.81 -12.97 9.05
N LEU A 137 3.52 -12.59 9.07
CA LEU A 137 2.57 -12.97 10.12
C LEU A 137 1.68 -14.13 9.64
N PRO A 138 0.89 -14.81 10.51
CA PRO A 138 -0.02 -15.87 10.10
C PRO A 138 -1.12 -15.33 9.15
N GLY A 139 -0.81 -15.36 7.85
CA GLY A 139 -1.69 -15.19 6.70
C GLY A 139 -2.48 -13.88 6.73
N ALA A 140 -3.80 -13.99 6.82
CA ALA A 140 -4.70 -12.86 6.65
C ALA A 140 -4.71 -11.85 7.82
N SER A 141 -4.25 -12.28 9.01
CA SER A 141 -4.23 -11.41 10.19
C SER A 141 -3.21 -10.27 10.07
N GLY A 142 -2.06 -10.52 9.44
CA GLY A 142 -1.01 -9.53 9.25
C GLY A 142 -1.39 -8.43 8.25
N ALA A 143 -2.00 -8.81 7.13
CA ALA A 143 -2.49 -7.86 6.14
C ALA A 143 -3.54 -6.91 6.72
N LEU A 144 -4.51 -7.46 7.47
CA LEU A 144 -5.53 -6.66 8.14
C LEU A 144 -4.95 -5.80 9.27
N LEU A 145 -3.99 -6.30 10.04
CA LEU A 145 -3.30 -5.51 11.07
C LEU A 145 -2.78 -4.20 10.50
N TYR A 146 -2.04 -4.30 9.41
CA TYR A 146 -1.45 -3.17 8.74
C TYR A 146 -2.53 -2.19 8.27
N LEU A 147 -3.57 -2.70 7.60
CA LEU A 147 -4.66 -1.90 7.06
C LEU A 147 -5.47 -1.18 8.16
N CYS A 148 -5.76 -1.87 9.27
CA CYS A 148 -6.40 -1.28 10.45
C CYS A 148 -5.54 -0.17 11.03
N ALA A 149 -4.26 -0.46 11.31
CA ALA A 149 -3.33 0.48 11.91
C ALA A 149 -3.18 1.74 11.06
N TRP A 150 -3.05 1.56 9.74
CA TRP A 150 -2.99 2.65 8.79
C TRP A 150 -4.28 3.48 8.76
N LYS A 151 -5.45 2.84 8.70
CA LYS A 151 -6.73 3.56 8.68
C LYS A 151 -7.02 4.32 9.96
N VAL A 152 -6.72 3.74 11.12
CA VAL A 152 -6.85 4.43 12.41
C VAL A 152 -5.90 5.62 12.46
N ALA A 153 -4.65 5.48 11.99
CA ALA A 153 -3.71 6.60 11.91
C ALA A 153 -4.23 7.72 10.98
N GLN A 154 -4.80 7.36 9.83
CA GLN A 154 -5.39 8.32 8.89
C GLN A 154 -6.58 9.08 9.49
N TRP A 155 -7.48 8.36 10.17
CA TRP A 155 -8.65 8.96 10.81
C TRP A 155 -8.23 9.92 11.94
N LEU A 156 -7.30 9.49 12.79
CA LEU A 156 -6.84 10.27 13.94
C LEU A 156 -6.10 11.55 13.51
N SER A 157 -5.32 11.51 12.44
CA SER A 157 -4.68 12.72 11.89
C SER A 157 -5.63 13.67 11.15
N SER A 158 -6.84 13.23 10.84
CA SER A 158 -7.87 14.15 10.33
C SER A 158 -8.48 14.97 11.48
N GLU A 159 -8.39 14.49 12.72
CA GLU A 159 -8.90 15.16 13.92
C GLU A 159 -7.81 15.96 14.66
N ASP A 160 -6.59 15.42 14.76
CA ASP A 160 -5.45 16.04 15.46
C ASP A 160 -4.32 16.44 14.49
N LYS A 161 -3.77 17.65 14.66
CA LYS A 161 -2.66 18.19 13.83
C LYS A 161 -1.28 17.64 14.17
N GLU A 162 -1.12 16.94 15.29
CA GLU A 162 0.17 16.37 15.69
C GLU A 162 0.33 14.94 15.17
N GLU A 163 1.55 14.58 14.77
CA GLU A 163 1.94 13.21 14.43
C GLU A 163 1.89 12.32 15.67
N GLY A 164 0.69 11.85 15.99
CA GLY A 164 0.42 10.98 17.12
C GLY A 164 1.18 9.65 17.03
N MET A 165 1.17 8.92 18.15
CA MET A 165 1.80 7.59 18.28
C MET A 165 1.40 6.62 17.15
N ALA A 166 0.19 6.74 16.61
CA ALA A 166 -0.32 5.93 15.51
C ALA A 166 0.59 5.97 14.26
N TRP A 167 1.06 7.16 13.85
CA TRP A 167 1.98 7.29 12.71
C TRP A 167 3.36 6.75 13.00
N ARG A 168 3.82 6.80 14.25
CA ARG A 168 5.09 6.17 14.66
C ARG A 168 5.01 4.65 14.53
N PHE A 169 3.90 4.04 14.93
CA PHE A 169 3.70 2.60 14.75
C PHE A 169 3.58 2.20 13.28
N VAL A 170 2.81 2.95 12.49
CA VAL A 170 2.73 2.72 11.03
C VAL A 170 4.12 2.88 10.40
N GLY A 171 4.87 3.92 10.77
CA GLY A 171 6.24 4.12 10.31
C GLY A 171 7.20 2.98 10.70
N LEU A 172 7.04 2.41 11.89
CA LEU A 172 7.80 1.24 12.33
C LEU A 172 7.44 -0.02 11.50
N LEU A 173 6.14 -0.22 11.22
CA LEU A 173 5.66 -1.31 10.38
C LEU A 173 6.12 -1.14 8.92
N ASP A 174 6.21 0.10 8.45
CA ASP A 174 6.61 0.45 7.09
C ASP A 174 8.12 0.37 6.87
N TRP A 175 8.94 0.39 7.92
CA TRP A 175 10.39 0.52 7.80
C TRP A 175 11.04 -0.50 6.86
N ILE A 176 10.65 -1.78 6.99
CA ILE A 176 11.18 -2.89 6.19
C ILE A 176 10.47 -2.98 4.83
N PRO A 177 9.12 -3.14 4.76
CA PRO A 177 8.43 -3.33 3.48
C PRO A 177 8.64 -2.16 2.54
N LEU A 178 8.70 -0.92 3.04
CA LEU A 178 8.88 0.26 2.19
C LEU A 178 10.24 0.27 1.49
N ARG A 179 11.32 -0.02 2.23
CA ARG A 179 12.67 -0.08 1.65
C ARG A 179 12.81 -1.23 0.66
N LEU A 180 12.19 -2.36 0.96
CA LEU A 180 12.19 -3.49 0.03
C LEU A 180 11.41 -3.16 -1.25
N THR A 181 10.30 -2.44 -1.14
CA THR A 181 9.52 -2.00 -2.29
C THR A 181 10.30 -0.99 -3.13
N ALA A 182 10.93 0.00 -2.49
CA ALA A 182 11.82 0.95 -3.16
C ALA A 182 12.96 0.25 -3.90
N LEU A 183 13.58 -0.76 -3.28
CA LEU A 183 14.61 -1.58 -3.95
C LEU A 183 14.05 -2.36 -5.12
N SER A 184 12.82 -2.85 -5.00
CA SER A 184 12.16 -3.59 -6.08
C SER A 184 11.87 -2.69 -7.27
N PHE A 185 11.47 -1.43 -7.05
CA PHE A 185 11.34 -0.44 -8.12
C PHE A 185 12.68 -0.15 -8.79
N ALA A 186 13.75 0.02 -8.00
CA ALA A 186 15.10 0.22 -8.54
C ALA A 186 15.57 -0.98 -9.39
N VAL A 187 15.27 -2.22 -8.99
CA VAL A 187 15.66 -3.42 -9.74
C VAL A 187 14.87 -3.58 -11.06
N VAL A 188 13.63 -3.10 -11.10
CA VAL A 188 12.72 -3.27 -12.25
C VAL A 188 12.82 -2.13 -13.25
N GLY A 189 13.16 -0.92 -12.80
CA GLY A 189 13.34 0.28 -13.62
C GLY A 189 14.82 0.63 -13.84
N ASP A 190 15.13 1.93 -13.84
CA ASP A 190 16.50 2.42 -13.87
C ASP A 190 17.16 2.30 -12.48
N PHE A 191 18.03 1.31 -12.33
CA PHE A 191 18.70 1.05 -11.06
C PHE A 191 19.70 2.14 -10.66
N GLU A 192 20.37 2.78 -11.63
CA GLU A 192 21.42 3.75 -11.36
C GLU A 192 20.83 5.02 -10.75
N GLU A 193 19.82 5.56 -11.43
CA GLU A 193 19.14 6.80 -11.02
C GLU A 193 18.37 6.59 -9.70
N ALA A 194 17.67 5.47 -9.57
CA ALA A 194 16.94 5.12 -8.35
C ALA A 194 17.86 4.98 -7.12
N LEU A 195 19.06 4.40 -7.30
CA LEU A 195 20.01 4.21 -6.22
C LEU A 195 20.77 5.50 -5.87
N PHE A 196 20.99 6.38 -6.85
CA PHE A 196 21.51 7.73 -6.62
C PHE A 196 20.56 8.52 -5.70
N VAL A 197 19.27 8.57 -6.04
CA VAL A 197 18.24 9.23 -5.24
C VAL A 197 18.13 8.62 -3.84
N TRP A 198 18.14 7.29 -3.72
CA TRP A 198 18.13 6.63 -2.40
C TRP A 198 19.28 7.13 -1.53
N ARG A 199 20.51 7.12 -2.04
CA ARG A 199 21.70 7.49 -1.26
C ARG A 199 21.73 8.97 -0.86
N GLY A 200 21.23 9.84 -1.71
CA GLY A 200 21.20 11.29 -1.46
C GLY A 200 20.07 11.75 -0.53
N LEU A 201 19.00 10.95 -0.40
CA LEU A 201 17.81 11.36 0.31
C LEU A 201 17.85 11.00 1.80
N VAL A 202 17.64 12.00 2.66
CA VAL A 202 17.31 11.81 4.08
C VAL A 202 15.80 11.98 4.25
N PRO A 203 15.01 10.90 4.18
CA PRO A 203 13.56 11.01 4.16
C PRO A 203 13.03 11.51 5.50
N ARG A 204 12.24 12.58 5.50
CA ARG A 204 11.42 13.00 6.66
C ARG A 204 10.27 12.02 6.91
N HIS A 205 9.65 11.53 5.83
CA HIS A 205 8.60 10.50 5.87
C HIS A 205 8.98 9.33 4.98
N SER A 206 8.67 8.11 5.43
CA SER A 206 8.99 6.88 4.71
C SER A 206 8.40 6.88 3.29
N SER A 207 7.21 7.45 3.09
CA SER A 207 6.56 7.56 1.78
C SER A 207 7.37 8.39 0.76
N HIS A 208 8.13 9.39 1.21
CA HIS A 208 8.91 10.25 0.30
C HIS A 208 10.08 9.47 -0.31
N LEU A 209 10.69 8.56 0.43
CA LEU A 209 11.74 7.69 -0.10
C LEU A 209 11.20 6.82 -1.24
N LEU A 210 10.02 6.22 -1.04
CA LEU A 210 9.41 5.37 -2.06
C LEU A 210 9.12 6.17 -3.34
N ILE A 211 8.50 7.35 -3.20
CA ILE A 211 8.12 8.20 -4.33
C ILE A 211 9.35 8.69 -5.09
N ALA A 212 10.38 9.16 -4.38
CA ALA A 212 11.60 9.66 -5.01
C ALA A 212 12.37 8.54 -5.74
N VAL A 213 12.49 7.35 -5.13
CA VAL A 213 13.14 6.19 -5.76
C VAL A 213 12.34 5.69 -6.96
N ALA A 214 11.00 5.71 -6.89
CA ALA A 214 10.16 5.39 -8.04
C ALA A 214 10.30 6.41 -9.17
N GLY A 215 10.42 7.69 -8.83
CA GLY A 215 10.71 8.76 -9.80
C GLY A 215 12.04 8.50 -10.53
N GLY A 216 13.12 8.25 -9.78
CA GLY A 216 14.41 7.88 -10.37
C GLY A 216 14.33 6.63 -11.25
N ALA A 217 13.60 5.60 -10.81
CA ALA A 217 13.42 4.36 -11.59
C ALA A 217 12.64 4.57 -12.91
N LEU A 218 11.82 5.62 -12.98
CA LEU A 218 11.05 6.01 -14.17
C LEU A 218 11.74 7.11 -14.99
N GLY A 219 12.80 7.73 -14.46
CA GLY A 219 13.44 8.90 -15.06
C GLY A 219 12.64 10.20 -14.93
N ILE A 220 11.74 10.29 -13.95
CA ILE A 220 10.89 11.47 -13.69
C ILE A 220 11.12 12.04 -12.29
N THR A 221 11.00 13.35 -12.13
CA THR A 221 11.20 14.03 -10.85
C THR A 221 9.91 14.01 -10.01
N LEU A 222 9.80 13.02 -9.12
CA LEU A 222 8.68 12.88 -8.18
C LEU A 222 9.08 13.27 -6.75
N GLY A 223 8.16 13.91 -6.02
CA GLY A 223 8.35 14.35 -4.63
C GLY A 223 8.92 15.76 -4.52
N SER A 224 8.35 16.56 -3.62
CA SER A 224 8.83 17.92 -3.33
C SER A 224 10.17 17.87 -2.58
N HIS A 225 11.28 17.70 -3.28
CA HIS A 225 12.61 18.19 -2.94
C HIS A 225 13.56 17.87 -4.09
N THR A 226 13.65 18.79 -5.04
CA THR A 226 14.96 19.33 -5.31
C THR A 226 14.87 20.83 -5.13
N ASP A 227 15.46 21.34 -4.05
CA ASP A 227 15.82 22.75 -3.86
C ASP A 227 17.04 23.07 -4.76
N SER A 228 17.11 22.44 -5.95
CA SER A 228 18.04 22.79 -7.00
C SER A 228 17.34 23.86 -7.81
N ASP A 229 17.96 25.03 -7.88
CA ASP A 229 17.58 26.18 -8.70
C ASP A 229 17.56 25.90 -10.24
N GLU A 230 17.40 24.65 -10.65
CA GLU A 230 17.37 24.13 -12.01
C GLU A 230 16.14 23.23 -12.23
N ASP A 231 14.97 23.63 -11.72
CA ASP A 231 13.70 23.02 -12.12
C ASP A 231 13.42 23.40 -13.59
N GLU A 232 14.07 22.67 -14.51
CA GLU A 232 13.48 22.41 -15.82
C GLU A 232 12.15 21.72 -15.50
N GLU A 233 11.05 22.47 -15.64
CA GLU A 233 9.70 21.95 -15.47
C GLU A 233 9.48 20.91 -16.58
N VAL A 234 9.94 19.67 -16.33
CA VAL A 234 9.81 18.56 -17.26
C VAL A 234 8.31 18.33 -17.42
N LEU A 235 7.82 18.64 -18.61
CA LEU A 235 6.43 18.41 -18.99
C LEU A 235 6.16 16.91 -18.92
N MET A 236 5.45 16.49 -17.88
CA MET A 236 4.97 15.11 -17.76
C MET A 236 3.86 14.86 -18.77
N ASP A 237 3.91 13.72 -19.43
CA ASP A 237 2.96 13.33 -20.48
C ASP A 237 2.21 12.05 -20.09
N GLU A 238 1.11 11.74 -20.78
CA GLU A 238 0.29 10.54 -20.53
C GLU A 238 1.12 9.25 -20.66
N ALA A 239 2.20 9.27 -21.44
CA ALA A 239 3.17 8.19 -21.53
C ALA A 239 3.81 7.84 -20.16
N ASP A 240 3.97 8.80 -19.27
CA ASP A 240 4.53 8.60 -17.92
C ASP A 240 3.56 7.90 -16.97
N LEU A 241 2.24 8.09 -17.18
CA LEU A 241 1.23 7.30 -16.47
C LEU A 241 1.31 5.83 -16.86
N LEU A 242 1.39 5.58 -18.17
CA LEU A 242 1.46 4.22 -18.72
C LEU A 242 2.77 3.52 -18.31
N SER A 243 3.89 4.25 -18.28
CA SER A 243 5.17 3.73 -17.81
C SER A 243 5.12 3.40 -16.30
N THR A 244 4.49 4.25 -15.50
CA THR A 244 4.25 4.02 -14.06
C THR A 244 3.41 2.77 -13.83
N GLU A 245 2.30 2.60 -14.57
CA GLU A 245 1.46 1.40 -14.49
C GLU A 245 2.26 0.15 -14.84
N GLY A 246 3.05 0.22 -15.91
CA GLY A 246 3.95 -0.86 -16.34
C GLY A 246 4.98 -1.22 -15.26
N LEU A 247 5.57 -0.23 -14.60
CA LEU A 247 6.50 -0.44 -13.49
C LEU A 247 5.82 -1.13 -12.30
N LEU A 248 4.63 -0.66 -11.91
CA LEU A 248 3.84 -1.25 -10.82
C LEU A 248 3.54 -2.72 -11.11
N TRP A 249 3.11 -3.04 -12.34
CA TRP A 249 2.82 -4.40 -12.75
C TRP A 249 4.05 -5.31 -12.70
N ARG A 250 5.17 -4.89 -13.29
CA ARG A 250 6.43 -5.66 -13.28
C ARG A 250 6.94 -5.91 -11.86
N THR A 251 6.81 -4.91 -10.98
CA THR A 251 7.21 -5.02 -9.58
C THR A 251 6.29 -5.96 -8.80
N LEU A 252 4.98 -5.91 -9.07
CA LEU A 252 4.01 -6.85 -8.50
C LEU A 252 4.34 -8.29 -8.93
N VAL A 253 4.61 -8.53 -10.22
CA VAL A 253 5.01 -9.84 -10.73
C VAL A 253 6.29 -10.32 -10.04
N LEU A 254 7.29 -9.45 -9.89
CA LEU A 254 8.51 -9.77 -9.16
C LEU A 254 8.21 -10.22 -7.73
N TRP A 255 7.38 -9.48 -7.00
CA TRP A 255 7.00 -9.84 -5.62
C TRP A 255 6.31 -11.20 -5.56
N VAL A 256 5.35 -11.45 -6.45
CA VAL A 256 4.67 -12.76 -6.54
C VAL A 256 5.67 -13.88 -6.82
N VAL A 257 6.60 -13.70 -7.76
CA VAL A 257 7.62 -14.71 -8.07
C VAL A 257 8.55 -14.97 -6.88
N VAL A 258 9.10 -13.91 -6.26
CA VAL A 258 10.05 -14.02 -5.15
C VAL A 258 9.43 -14.77 -3.99
N PHE A 259 8.24 -14.33 -3.56
CA PHE A 259 7.54 -14.98 -2.47
C PHE A 259 7.21 -16.44 -2.84
N GLY A 260 6.94 -16.72 -4.12
CA GLY A 260 6.56 -18.05 -4.62
C GLY A 260 7.69 -19.03 -4.52
N LEU A 261 8.88 -18.57 -4.89
CA LEU A 261 10.12 -19.29 -4.70
C LEU A 261 10.43 -19.51 -3.22
N LEU A 262 10.29 -18.47 -2.37
CA LEU A 262 10.54 -18.61 -0.92
C LEU A 262 9.66 -19.69 -0.29
N THR A 263 8.40 -19.79 -0.71
CA THR A 263 7.50 -20.77 -0.11
C THR A 263 7.63 -22.15 -0.70
N THR A 264 7.93 -22.29 -2.00
CA THR A 264 8.28 -23.60 -2.54
C THR A 264 9.59 -24.12 -1.92
N ALA A 265 10.54 -23.24 -1.64
CA ALA A 265 11.78 -23.59 -0.95
C ALA A 265 11.56 -24.04 0.51
N THR A 266 10.65 -23.41 1.26
CA THR A 266 10.33 -23.86 2.62
C THR A 266 9.62 -25.20 2.66
N TRP A 267 8.90 -25.56 1.59
CA TRP A 267 8.28 -26.88 1.43
C TRP A 267 9.26 -27.98 1.06
N LEU A 268 10.39 -27.63 0.45
CA LEU A 268 11.39 -28.60 0.01
C LEU A 268 12.34 -29.06 1.13
N ARG A 269 12.27 -28.43 2.31
CA ARG A 269 13.12 -28.69 3.48
C ARG A 269 12.40 -29.57 4.48
#